data_AF-A0AAW2UWV8-F1
#
_entry.id   AF-A0AAW2UWV8-F1
#
_cell.length_a   1.000
_cell.length_b   1.000
_cell.length_c   1.000
_cell.angle_alpha   90.00
_cell.angle_beta   90.00
_cell.angle_gamma   90.00
#
_symmetry.space_group_name_H-M   'P 1'
#
loop_
_entity.id
_entity.type
_entity.pdbx_description
1 polymer ?
#
loop_
_entity_poly.entity_id
_entity_poly.type
_entity_poly.pdbx_seq_one_letter_code
_entity_poly.pdbx_strand_id
1 'polypeptide(L)'
;MECAGKGSRTPCAGGPPTRGCHRCRAVAYCSLSHQVSHWSVHKSECKRLEQQMKRADVLNDFPFTFTREATQIQMVGNLPSELCPCTGPSSPVPKRLTTWKDYCEWRDGEQIHLSYAQCSQMDCRCKDSIDNHKESRTTTDPCTVTLQLHAGCYHDCYRELAKELIKEIKVPAIFSDYCEEASYLAACCISSATGTAPKIQIQMNPFRQPLRVEESALFLPCYSNCFLFGL
;
A
#
# COMPACT_ATOMS: atom_id res chain seq x y z
N MET A 1 16.10 9.08 8.83
CA MET A 1 14.95 9.90 9.28
C MET A 1 15.30 11.36 9.36
N GLU A 2 14.38 12.23 8.97
CA GLU A 2 14.55 13.69 8.97
C GLU A 2 13.89 14.36 10.18
N CYS A 3 14.34 15.58 10.50
CA CYS A 3 13.70 16.39 11.54
C CYS A 3 12.29 16.78 11.08
N ALA A 4 11.26 16.45 11.86
CA ALA A 4 9.88 16.82 11.55
C ALA A 4 9.64 18.35 11.59
N GLY A 5 10.56 19.11 12.19
CA GLY A 5 10.55 20.58 12.12
C GLY A 5 11.37 21.16 10.97
N LYS A 6 11.90 20.34 10.04
CA LYS A 6 12.64 20.82 8.86
C LYS A 6 11.75 21.78 8.05
N GLY A 7 12.32 22.90 7.60
CA GLY A 7 11.57 23.99 6.97
C GLY A 7 10.94 24.99 7.96
N SER A 8 11.13 24.79 9.27
CA SER A 8 10.83 25.84 10.27
C SER A 8 11.71 27.07 10.09
N ARG A 9 11.37 28.16 10.80
CA ARG A 9 12.09 29.45 10.74
C ARG A 9 13.58 29.37 11.08
N THR A 10 14.01 28.34 11.81
CA THR A 10 15.40 28.11 12.20
C THR A 10 15.99 26.89 11.48
N PRO A 11 17.26 26.93 11.06
CA PRO A 11 17.92 25.78 10.42
C PRO A 11 17.98 24.55 11.32
N CYS A 12 18.06 23.36 10.71
CA CYS A 12 18.37 22.13 11.43
C CYS A 12 19.81 22.16 11.95
N ALA A 13 20.04 21.53 13.12
CA ALA A 13 21.33 21.52 13.80
C ALA A 13 22.44 20.68 13.10
N GLY A 14 22.14 20.08 11.94
CA GLY A 14 22.98 19.08 11.31
C GLY A 14 22.90 17.71 12.02
N GLY A 15 23.03 16.63 11.26
CA GLY A 15 22.94 15.26 11.79
C GLY A 15 21.51 14.74 12.04
N PRO A 16 21.38 13.48 12.51
CA PRO A 16 20.09 12.83 12.67
C PRO A 16 19.30 13.40 13.87
N PRO A 17 17.96 13.45 13.80
CA PRO A 17 17.12 13.83 14.93
C PRO A 17 17.25 12.82 16.08
N THR A 18 17.49 13.29 17.30
CA THR A 18 17.62 12.42 18.48
C THR A 18 16.45 12.53 19.46
N ARG A 19 15.56 13.51 19.27
CA ARG A 19 14.46 13.80 20.21
C ARG A 19 13.11 13.41 19.61
N GLY A 20 12.53 12.30 20.06
CA GLY A 20 11.19 11.88 19.63
C GLY A 20 10.06 12.67 20.32
N CYS A 21 8.88 12.70 19.70
CA CYS A 21 7.66 13.05 20.43
C CYS A 21 7.37 11.98 21.49
N HIS A 22 7.38 12.35 22.77
CA HIS A 22 7.19 11.39 23.88
C HIS A 22 5.85 10.65 23.84
N ARG A 23 4.84 11.27 23.23
CA ARG A 23 3.49 10.71 23.13
C ARG A 23 3.38 9.71 21.99
N CYS A 24 3.45 10.19 20.74
CA CYS A 24 3.23 9.30 19.60
C CYS A 24 4.44 8.47 19.22
N ARG A 25 5.67 8.91 19.55
CA ARG A 25 6.95 8.29 19.14
C ARG A 25 7.18 8.19 17.63
N ALA A 26 6.24 8.63 16.80
CA ALA A 26 6.29 8.54 15.34
C ALA A 26 7.13 9.64 14.65
N VAL A 27 7.45 10.74 15.34
CA VAL A 27 8.22 11.87 14.78
C VAL A 27 9.41 12.21 15.67
N ALA A 28 10.48 12.74 15.08
CA ALA A 28 11.62 13.25 15.83
C ALA A 28 12.14 14.61 15.35
N TYR A 29 12.88 15.25 16.24
CA TYR A 29 13.33 16.62 16.14
C TYR A 29 14.83 16.71 16.47
N CYS A 30 15.56 17.57 15.77
CA CYS A 30 16.95 17.87 16.11
C CYS A 30 17.07 18.85 17.28
N SER A 31 15.98 19.54 17.67
CA SER A 31 15.99 20.52 18.78
C SER A 31 14.63 20.62 19.47
N LEU A 32 14.62 21.16 20.70
CA LEU A 32 13.38 21.52 21.40
C LEU A 32 12.61 22.62 20.65
N SER A 33 13.32 23.58 20.06
CA SER A 33 12.70 24.66 19.28
C SER A 33 11.87 24.11 18.12
N HIS A 34 12.40 23.12 17.38
CA HIS A 34 11.68 22.48 16.27
C HIS A 34 10.48 21.66 16.74
N GLN A 35 10.58 21.02 17.91
CA GLN A 35 9.44 20.32 18.50
C GLN A 35 8.30 21.29 18.87
N VAL A 36 8.64 22.40 19.52
CA VAL A 36 7.65 23.41 19.94
C VAL A 36 7.04 24.11 18.72
N SER A 37 7.85 24.46 17.71
CA SER A 37 7.34 25.13 16.50
C SER A 37 6.46 24.22 15.65
N HIS A 38 6.80 22.93 15.54
CA HIS A 38 6.01 21.96 14.77
C HIS A 38 4.71 21.54 15.48
N TRP A 39 4.58 21.82 16.79
CA TRP A 39 3.43 21.36 17.59
C TRP A 39 2.07 21.85 17.06
N SER A 40 2.02 23.04 16.45
CA SER A 40 0.78 23.59 15.86
C SER A 40 0.19 22.69 14.77
N VAL A 41 1.04 22.01 14.01
CA VAL A 41 0.67 21.04 12.96
C VAL A 41 0.52 19.66 13.58
N HIS A 42 1.55 19.19 14.29
CA HIS A 42 1.60 17.83 14.83
C HIS A 42 0.47 17.50 15.83
N LYS A 43 -0.05 18.50 16.57
CA LYS A 43 -1.10 18.31 17.59
C LYS A 43 -2.31 17.51 17.09
N SER A 44 -2.80 17.80 15.89
CA SER A 44 -3.98 17.13 15.33
C SER A 44 -3.71 15.68 14.94
N GLU A 45 -2.46 15.38 14.57
CA GLU A 45 -2.01 14.07 14.09
C GLU A 45 -1.51 13.17 15.24
N CYS A 46 -0.99 13.77 16.31
CA CYS A 46 -0.27 13.08 17.38
C CYS A 46 -1.06 11.91 17.98
N LYS A 47 -2.35 12.12 18.28
CA LYS A 47 -3.22 11.08 18.83
C LYS A 47 -3.41 9.92 17.86
N ARG A 48 -3.53 10.20 16.55
CA ARG A 48 -3.69 9.17 15.51
C ARG A 48 -2.40 8.36 15.36
N LEU A 49 -1.26 9.04 15.22
CA LEU A 49 0.07 8.42 15.14
C LEU A 49 0.38 7.55 16.36
N GLU A 50 -0.04 7.99 17.56
CA GLU A 50 0.08 7.21 18.80
C GLU A 50 -0.68 5.88 18.72
N GLN A 51 -1.88 5.84 18.13
CA GLN A 51 -2.62 4.59 17.96
C GLN A 51 -1.97 3.68 16.91
N GLN A 52 -1.52 4.24 15.79
CA GLN A 52 -0.83 3.48 14.74
C GLN A 52 0.45 2.83 15.29
N MET A 53 1.22 3.54 16.13
CA MET A 53 2.41 2.98 16.77
C MET A 53 2.11 1.81 17.72
N LYS A 54 0.91 1.72 18.32
CA LYS A 54 0.53 0.57 19.15
C LYS A 54 0.34 -0.71 18.34
N ARG A 55 0.11 -0.59 17.03
CA ARG A 55 -0.03 -1.75 16.12
C ARG A 55 1.31 -2.30 15.65
N ALA A 56 2.42 -1.66 16.03
CA ALA A 56 3.75 -2.05 15.57
C ALA A 56 4.10 -3.51 15.81
N ASP A 57 3.77 -4.03 16.99
CA ASP A 57 4.09 -5.41 17.33
C ASP A 57 3.28 -6.40 16.49
N VAL A 58 1.99 -6.11 16.26
CA VAL A 58 1.10 -6.94 15.41
C VAL A 58 1.54 -6.92 13.95
N LEU A 59 2.09 -5.81 13.47
CA LEU A 59 2.62 -5.70 12.10
C LEU A 59 3.82 -6.61 11.85
N ASN A 60 4.56 -7.00 12.90
CA ASN A 60 5.68 -7.92 12.81
C ASN A 60 5.25 -9.40 12.81
N ASP A 61 3.98 -9.70 13.10
CA ASP A 61 3.45 -11.07 13.17
C ASP A 61 2.85 -11.50 11.82
N PHE A 62 3.66 -12.13 10.98
CA PHE A 62 3.25 -12.53 9.63
C PHE A 62 2.38 -13.79 9.67
N PRO A 63 1.23 -13.81 8.94
CA PRO A 63 0.35 -14.98 8.92
C PRO A 63 0.93 -16.17 8.14
N PHE A 64 2.14 -16.02 7.60
CA PHE A 64 2.91 -17.04 6.90
C PHE A 64 4.38 -16.92 7.30
N THR A 65 5.07 -18.06 7.31
CA THR A 65 6.52 -18.09 7.55
C THR A 65 7.23 -17.72 6.26
N PHE A 66 8.07 -16.66 6.30
CA PHE A 66 8.97 -16.35 5.21
C PHE A 66 10.32 -17.02 5.46
N THR A 67 10.73 -17.94 4.60
CA THR A 67 12.08 -18.50 4.64
C THR A 67 13.00 -17.66 3.74
N ARG A 68 14.23 -17.43 4.17
CA ARG A 68 15.22 -16.71 3.35
C ARG A 68 15.56 -17.49 2.07
N GLU A 69 15.32 -18.81 2.05
CA GLU A 69 15.38 -19.61 0.83
C GLU A 69 14.29 -19.25 -0.18
N ALA A 70 13.16 -18.65 0.21
CA ALA A 70 12.09 -18.25 -0.71
C ALA A 70 12.46 -17.09 -1.66
N THR A 71 13.62 -16.46 -1.48
CA THR A 71 14.23 -15.62 -2.54
C THR A 71 14.65 -16.44 -3.77
N GLN A 72 14.83 -17.76 -3.60
CA GLN A 72 14.73 -18.76 -4.66
C GLN A 72 13.35 -19.40 -4.53
N ILE A 73 12.39 -18.92 -5.32
CA ILE A 73 11.07 -19.51 -5.38
C ILE A 73 11.22 -20.96 -5.91
N GLN A 74 11.35 -21.95 -5.04
CA GLN A 74 10.93 -23.31 -5.37
C GLN A 74 9.42 -23.33 -5.23
N MET A 75 8.72 -23.03 -6.33
CA MET A 75 7.27 -23.19 -6.41
C MET A 75 6.94 -24.66 -6.23
N VAL A 76 6.52 -25.03 -5.02
CA VAL A 76 5.84 -26.30 -4.79
C VAL A 76 4.46 -26.16 -5.43
N GLY A 77 4.39 -26.56 -6.69
CA GLY A 77 3.26 -26.38 -7.59
C GLY A 77 3.74 -25.70 -8.87
N ASN A 78 3.86 -26.46 -9.95
CA ASN A 78 4.27 -25.95 -11.26
C ASN A 78 3.29 -24.86 -11.73
N LEU A 79 3.59 -23.59 -11.45
CA LEU A 79 2.96 -22.47 -12.11
C LEU A 79 3.49 -22.45 -13.56
N PRO A 80 2.62 -22.36 -14.59
CA PRO A 80 3.03 -22.10 -15.96
C PRO A 80 4.04 -20.94 -16.00
N SER A 81 5.07 -21.04 -16.85
CA SER A 81 6.14 -20.03 -16.93
C SER A 81 5.62 -18.61 -17.19
N GLU A 82 4.49 -18.50 -17.87
CA GLU A 82 3.79 -17.23 -18.16
C GLU A 82 3.23 -16.53 -16.91
N LEU A 83 3.08 -17.27 -15.81
CA LEU A 83 2.58 -16.76 -14.52
C LEU A 83 3.71 -16.58 -13.49
N CYS A 84 4.98 -16.85 -13.84
CA CYS A 84 6.13 -16.61 -12.96
C CYS A 84 6.19 -15.10 -12.66
N PRO A 85 6.24 -14.67 -11.39
CA PRO A 85 6.51 -13.25 -11.05
C PRO A 85 7.87 -12.75 -11.58
N CYS A 86 8.69 -13.70 -12.06
CA CYS A 86 10.07 -13.65 -12.50
C CYS A 86 10.23 -13.51 -14.02
N THR A 87 9.21 -13.91 -14.79
CA THR A 87 9.13 -13.54 -16.21
C THR A 87 8.72 -12.08 -16.24
N GLY A 88 9.73 -11.21 -16.38
CA GLY A 88 9.51 -9.79 -16.60
C GLY A 88 8.52 -9.54 -17.76
N PRO A 89 8.03 -8.30 -17.90
CA PRO A 89 6.88 -7.98 -18.76
C PRO A 89 6.97 -8.60 -20.15
N SER A 90 5.81 -9.04 -20.67
CA SER A 90 5.69 -9.76 -21.96
C SER A 90 6.25 -8.97 -23.14
N SER A 91 6.38 -7.65 -22.99
CA SER A 91 6.95 -6.73 -23.97
C SER A 91 8.47 -6.61 -23.78
N PRO A 92 9.30 -6.68 -24.84
CA PRO A 92 10.71 -6.37 -24.73
C PRO A 92 10.90 -4.90 -24.33
N VAL A 93 11.81 -4.65 -23.39
CA VAL A 93 12.13 -3.29 -22.92
C VAL A 93 12.71 -2.48 -24.08
N PRO A 94 12.02 -1.44 -24.59
CA PRO A 94 12.40 -0.77 -25.84
C PRO A 94 13.57 0.22 -25.68
N LYS A 95 13.90 0.63 -24.45
CA LYS A 95 15.01 1.54 -24.12
C LYS A 95 15.67 1.11 -22.81
N ARG A 96 16.98 1.33 -22.68
CA ARG A 96 17.70 1.10 -21.41
C ARG A 96 17.03 1.91 -20.28
N LEU A 97 16.37 1.22 -19.37
CA LEU A 97 15.80 1.81 -18.15
C LEU A 97 16.95 2.18 -17.23
N THR A 98 17.02 3.45 -16.84
CA THR A 98 18.09 3.97 -15.98
C THR A 98 17.58 4.44 -14.63
N THR A 99 16.27 4.59 -14.48
CA THR A 99 15.61 4.99 -13.24
C THR A 99 14.36 4.17 -12.97
N TRP A 100 13.89 4.14 -11.71
CA TRP A 100 12.58 3.58 -11.35
C TRP A 100 11.42 4.28 -12.06
N LYS A 101 11.57 5.58 -12.34
CA LYS A 101 10.59 6.35 -13.11
C LYS A 101 10.45 5.80 -14.53
N ASP A 102 11.58 5.56 -15.21
CA ASP A 102 11.58 4.96 -16.56
C ASP A 102 10.87 3.60 -16.56
N TYR A 103 11.10 2.80 -15.51
CA TYR A 103 10.45 1.48 -15.35
C TYR A 103 8.94 1.61 -15.18
N CYS A 104 8.47 2.50 -14.31
CA CYS A 104 7.04 2.71 -14.08
C CYS A 104 6.35 3.23 -15.34
N GLU A 105 6.92 4.24 -16.01
CA GLU A 105 6.38 4.81 -17.25
C GLU A 105 6.28 3.76 -18.37
N TRP A 106 7.26 2.86 -18.48
CA TRP A 106 7.23 1.79 -19.47
C TRP A 106 6.10 0.78 -19.25
N ARG A 107 5.71 0.53 -17.99
CA ARG A 107 4.63 -0.41 -17.63
C ARG A 107 3.25 0.26 -17.53
N ASP A 108 3.15 1.55 -17.80
CA ASP A 108 1.89 2.29 -17.74
C ASP A 108 0.86 1.71 -18.72
N GLY A 109 -0.35 1.45 -18.23
CA GLY A 109 -1.45 0.86 -18.98
C GLY A 109 -1.36 -0.65 -19.20
N GLU A 110 -0.29 -1.33 -18.76
CA GLU A 110 -0.16 -2.79 -18.90
C GLU A 110 -1.25 -3.52 -18.11
N GLN A 111 -1.86 -4.53 -18.74
CA GLN A 111 -2.86 -5.40 -18.11
C GLN A 111 -2.29 -6.79 -17.84
N ILE A 112 -2.40 -7.24 -16.59
CA ILE A 112 -2.00 -8.57 -16.15
C ILE A 112 -3.27 -9.34 -15.81
N HIS A 113 -3.49 -10.48 -16.46
CA HIS A 113 -4.61 -11.36 -16.20
C HIS A 113 -4.18 -12.47 -15.25
N LEU A 114 -4.77 -12.49 -14.05
CA LEU A 114 -4.52 -13.51 -13.04
C LEU A 114 -5.71 -14.46 -12.96
N SER A 115 -5.49 -15.71 -13.33
CA SER A 115 -6.44 -16.80 -13.06
C SER A 115 -6.27 -17.26 -11.62
N TYR A 116 -7.37 -17.35 -10.87
CA TYR A 116 -7.33 -17.90 -9.51
C TYR A 116 -8.36 -19.01 -9.33
N ALA A 117 -8.01 -19.97 -8.48
CA ALA A 117 -8.89 -21.09 -8.13
C ALA A 117 -10.03 -20.59 -7.25
N GLN A 118 -11.25 -21.02 -7.55
CA GLN A 118 -12.41 -20.74 -6.70
C GLN A 118 -12.43 -21.65 -5.47
N CYS A 119 -13.02 -21.17 -4.38
CA CYS A 119 -13.22 -21.96 -3.18
C CYS A 119 -14.10 -23.19 -3.48
N SER A 120 -13.58 -24.39 -3.26
CA SER A 120 -14.30 -25.64 -3.52
C SER A 120 -15.22 -26.06 -2.36
N GLN A 121 -15.05 -25.51 -1.16
CA GLN A 121 -15.87 -25.84 0.01
C GLN A 121 -17.33 -25.40 -0.18
N MET A 122 -18.28 -26.31 0.01
CA MET A 122 -19.71 -26.04 -0.20
C MET A 122 -20.23 -24.90 0.69
N ASP A 123 -19.89 -24.93 1.99
CA ASP A 123 -20.47 -24.02 3.00
C ASP A 123 -19.53 -22.87 3.40
N CYS A 124 -18.59 -22.50 2.52
CA CYS A 124 -17.65 -21.44 2.84
C CYS A 124 -18.32 -20.07 2.68
N ARG A 125 -18.25 -19.25 3.74
CA ARG A 125 -18.80 -17.88 3.77
C ARG A 125 -18.29 -16.96 2.66
N CYS A 126 -17.18 -17.30 2.00
CA CYS A 126 -16.69 -16.55 0.86
C CYS A 126 -17.62 -16.62 -0.37
N LYS A 127 -18.55 -17.60 -0.42
CA LYS A 127 -19.54 -17.76 -1.50
C LYS A 127 -20.78 -16.90 -1.29
N ASP A 128 -21.11 -16.59 -0.03
CA ASP A 128 -22.32 -15.86 0.36
C ASP A 128 -22.35 -14.38 -0.13
N SER A 129 -21.22 -13.84 -0.60
CA SER A 129 -21.10 -12.43 -1.01
C SER A 129 -21.35 -12.18 -2.50
N ILE A 130 -21.51 -13.22 -3.33
CA ILE A 130 -21.62 -13.09 -4.80
C ILE A 130 -23.07 -13.24 -5.30
N ASP A 131 -24.01 -13.64 -4.43
CA ASP A 131 -25.37 -13.97 -4.85
C ASP A 131 -26.34 -12.79 -4.73
N ASN A 132 -26.60 -12.16 -5.88
CA ASN A 132 -27.98 -11.76 -6.21
C ASN A 132 -28.39 -12.01 -7.67
N HIS A 133 -27.52 -12.59 -8.52
CA HIS A 133 -27.91 -12.96 -9.88
C HIS A 133 -27.11 -14.16 -10.44
N LYS A 134 -27.64 -15.37 -10.24
CA LYS A 134 -28.14 -16.29 -11.30
C LYS A 134 -27.77 -17.76 -11.08
N GLU A 135 -28.79 -18.58 -11.32
CA GLU A 135 -28.81 -19.90 -11.96
C GLU A 135 -27.53 -20.73 -11.93
N SER A 136 -27.63 -21.86 -11.21
CA SER A 136 -27.03 -23.17 -11.49
C SER A 136 -26.13 -23.23 -12.72
N ARG A 137 -24.88 -22.76 -12.57
CA ARG A 137 -23.83 -22.94 -13.55
C ARG A 137 -22.80 -23.92 -12.99
N THR A 138 -22.79 -25.13 -13.54
CA THR A 138 -21.62 -26.01 -13.48
C THR A 138 -20.52 -25.37 -14.33
N THR A 139 -19.70 -24.50 -13.77
CA THR A 139 -18.59 -23.89 -14.51
C THR A 139 -17.29 -24.10 -13.76
N THR A 140 -16.51 -25.08 -14.24
CA THR A 140 -15.09 -25.32 -13.95
C THR A 140 -14.16 -24.22 -14.49
N ASP A 141 -14.70 -23.08 -14.91
CA ASP A 141 -13.92 -22.00 -15.50
C ASP A 141 -13.26 -21.14 -14.40
N PRO A 142 -11.94 -20.91 -14.46
CA PRO A 142 -11.23 -20.10 -13.49
C PRO A 142 -11.73 -18.66 -13.54
N CYS A 143 -11.91 -18.04 -12.37
CA CYS A 143 -12.15 -16.60 -12.32
C CYS A 143 -10.87 -15.86 -12.71
N THR A 144 -11.03 -14.80 -13.49
CA THR A 144 -9.92 -13.93 -13.92
C THR A 144 -10.03 -12.58 -13.22
N VAL A 145 -8.96 -12.18 -12.54
CA VAL A 145 -8.76 -10.79 -12.10
C VAL A 145 -7.87 -10.11 -13.12
N THR A 146 -8.25 -8.93 -13.58
CA THR A 146 -7.39 -8.08 -14.41
C THR A 146 -6.77 -7.00 -13.52
N LEU A 147 -5.45 -6.95 -13.46
CA LEU A 147 -4.69 -5.87 -12.86
C LEU A 147 -4.24 -4.92 -13.97
N GLN A 148 -4.62 -3.65 -13.89
CA GLN A 148 -4.11 -2.62 -14.79
C GLN A 148 -3.09 -1.76 -14.05
N LEU A 149 -1.89 -1.64 -14.61
CA LEU A 149 -0.82 -0.83 -14.05
C LEU A 149 -0.97 0.62 -14.51
N HIS A 150 -0.72 1.56 -13.59
CA HIS A 150 -0.71 2.99 -13.88
C HIS A 150 0.55 3.63 -13.32
N ALA A 151 1.24 4.43 -14.13
CA ALA A 151 2.45 5.13 -13.72
C ALA A 151 2.14 6.45 -13.00
N GLY A 152 3.03 6.82 -12.08
CA GLY A 152 3.16 8.18 -11.57
C GLY A 152 3.63 8.25 -10.11
N CYS A 153 3.68 9.47 -9.59
CA CYS A 153 4.19 9.74 -8.25
C CYS A 153 3.12 9.50 -7.19
N TYR A 154 3.46 8.69 -6.20
CA TYR A 154 2.61 8.23 -5.09
C TYR A 154 1.56 9.23 -4.59
N HIS A 155 1.95 10.47 -4.25
CA HIS A 155 1.04 11.48 -3.69
C HIS A 155 0.23 12.27 -4.72
N ASP A 156 0.73 12.42 -5.94
CA ASP A 156 0.04 13.14 -7.02
C ASP A 156 -0.96 12.23 -7.75
N CYS A 157 -0.64 10.93 -7.83
CA CYS A 157 -1.45 9.89 -8.43
C CYS A 157 -2.81 9.73 -7.74
N TYR A 158 -2.89 9.62 -6.42
CA TYR A 158 -4.19 9.40 -5.76
C TYR A 158 -5.22 10.50 -6.05
N ARG A 159 -4.78 11.76 -6.21
CA ARG A 159 -5.70 12.86 -6.48
C ARG A 159 -6.26 12.81 -7.91
N GLU A 160 -5.39 12.63 -8.90
CA GLU A 160 -5.81 12.62 -10.31
C GLU A 160 -6.41 11.26 -10.70
N LEU A 161 -5.84 10.14 -10.26
CA LEU A 161 -6.44 8.80 -10.38
C LEU A 161 -7.81 8.75 -9.69
N ALA A 162 -8.00 9.32 -8.49
CA ALA A 162 -9.34 9.33 -7.89
C ALA A 162 -10.33 10.14 -8.72
N LYS A 163 -9.92 11.25 -9.35
CA LYS A 163 -10.82 12.02 -10.22
C LYS A 163 -11.15 11.29 -11.53
N GLU A 164 -10.19 10.59 -12.12
CA GLU A 164 -10.36 9.86 -13.39
C GLU A 164 -11.02 8.50 -13.18
N LEU A 165 -10.53 7.66 -12.26
CA LEU A 165 -11.14 6.37 -11.94
C LEU A 165 -12.60 6.52 -11.50
N ILE A 166 -13.00 7.59 -10.82
CA ILE A 166 -14.36 7.66 -10.24
C ILE A 166 -15.37 8.27 -11.20
N LYS A 167 -14.90 8.95 -12.24
CA LYS A 167 -15.76 9.31 -13.38
C LYS A 167 -15.97 8.13 -14.32
N GLU A 168 -14.99 7.24 -14.46
CA GLU A 168 -15.01 6.19 -15.49
C GLU A 168 -15.30 4.77 -14.98
N ILE A 169 -14.98 4.47 -13.71
CA ILE A 169 -14.99 3.10 -13.19
C ILE A 169 -16.15 2.88 -12.23
N LYS A 170 -17.18 2.17 -12.71
CA LYS A 170 -18.31 1.65 -11.92
C LYS A 170 -17.98 0.33 -11.19
N VAL A 171 -16.70 0.01 -11.00
CA VAL A 171 -16.24 -1.23 -10.35
C VAL A 171 -15.54 -0.93 -9.01
N PRO A 172 -15.57 -1.87 -8.05
CA PRO A 172 -14.88 -1.72 -6.77
C PRO A 172 -13.38 -1.46 -6.97
N ALA A 173 -12.81 -0.52 -6.23
CA ALA A 173 -11.40 -0.17 -6.29
C ALA A 173 -10.73 -0.45 -4.94
N ILE A 174 -9.65 -1.24 -4.96
CA ILE A 174 -8.84 -1.55 -3.78
C ILE A 174 -7.48 -0.85 -3.93
N PHE A 175 -7.07 -0.17 -2.88
CA PHE A 175 -5.80 0.53 -2.77
C PHE A 175 -4.94 -0.14 -1.71
N SER A 176 -3.64 -0.16 -1.95
CA SER A 176 -2.65 -0.69 -1.01
C SER A 176 -1.56 0.32 -0.71
N ASP A 177 -1.06 0.32 0.52
CA ASP A 177 -0.10 1.31 0.98
C ASP A 177 0.90 0.69 1.97
N TYR A 178 2.08 1.30 2.11
CA TYR A 178 3.16 0.79 2.93
C TYR A 178 2.99 1.06 4.44
N CYS A 179 2.16 2.03 4.83
CA CYS A 179 1.86 2.27 6.25
C CYS A 179 0.43 2.79 6.49
N GLU A 180 -0.03 2.67 7.73
CA GLU A 180 -1.38 3.09 8.13
C GLU A 180 -1.59 4.60 7.91
N GLU A 181 -0.53 5.40 8.03
CA GLU A 181 -0.61 6.84 7.87
C GLU A 181 -0.76 7.28 6.42
N ALA A 182 0.05 6.72 5.54
CA ALA A 182 -0.08 7.02 4.12
C ALA A 182 -1.43 6.51 3.58
N SER A 183 -1.92 5.36 4.08
CA SER A 183 -3.29 4.88 3.82
C SER A 183 -4.35 5.89 4.25
N TYR A 184 -4.21 6.46 5.46
CA TYR A 184 -5.14 7.46 6.00
C TYR A 184 -5.17 8.72 5.13
N LEU A 185 -3.99 9.25 4.78
CA LEU A 185 -3.88 10.43 3.94
C LEU A 185 -4.45 10.20 2.53
N ALA A 186 -4.19 9.03 1.94
CA ALA A 186 -4.76 8.62 0.66
C ALA A 186 -6.29 8.52 0.74
N ALA A 187 -6.83 7.86 1.76
CA ALA A 187 -8.28 7.76 1.99
C ALA A 187 -8.95 9.14 2.16
N CYS A 188 -8.33 10.07 2.89
CA CYS A 188 -8.81 11.45 2.99
C CYS A 188 -8.80 12.17 1.64
N CYS A 189 -7.74 11.97 0.84
CA CYS A 189 -7.63 12.58 -0.48
C CYS A 189 -8.72 12.05 -1.44
N ILE A 190 -8.92 10.73 -1.46
CA ILE A 190 -9.97 10.08 -2.24
C ILE A 190 -11.35 10.58 -1.81
N SER A 191 -11.63 10.60 -0.50
CA SER A 191 -12.92 11.07 0.01
C SER A 191 -13.21 12.51 -0.43
N SER A 192 -12.18 13.37 -0.36
CA SER A 192 -12.28 14.78 -0.76
C SER A 192 -12.50 14.95 -2.27
N ALA A 193 -11.86 14.11 -3.09
CA ALA A 193 -11.98 14.17 -4.55
C ALA A 193 -13.32 13.65 -5.07
N THR A 194 -14.01 12.80 -4.30
CA THR A 194 -15.10 11.93 -4.80
C THR A 194 -16.42 12.15 -4.08
N GLY A 195 -16.37 12.81 -2.92
CA GLY A 195 -17.51 12.96 -2.03
C GLY A 195 -17.94 11.65 -1.36
N THR A 196 -17.18 10.55 -1.52
CA THR A 196 -17.55 9.22 -1.01
C THR A 196 -16.47 8.69 -0.07
N ALA A 197 -16.86 8.26 1.12
CA ALA A 197 -15.95 7.60 2.06
C ALA A 197 -15.60 6.17 1.59
N PRO A 198 -14.38 5.66 1.90
CA PRO A 198 -14.02 4.28 1.63
C PRO A 198 -15.03 3.30 2.25
N LYS A 199 -15.54 2.37 1.44
CA LYS A 199 -16.39 1.28 1.93
C LYS A 199 -15.56 0.25 2.70
N ILE A 200 -14.36 -0.03 2.21
CA ILE A 200 -13.40 -0.91 2.88
C ILE A 200 -12.48 -0.03 3.71
N GLN A 201 -12.62 -0.17 5.04
CA GLN A 201 -11.80 0.54 6.01
C GLN A 201 -10.34 0.09 5.92
N ILE A 202 -9.43 0.97 6.34
CA ILE A 202 -7.99 0.66 6.39
C ILE A 202 -7.77 -0.55 7.30
N GLN A 203 -7.23 -1.61 6.72
CA GLN A 203 -6.93 -2.86 7.40
C GLN A 203 -5.57 -3.39 6.97
N MET A 204 -4.91 -4.16 7.84
CA MET A 204 -3.66 -4.83 7.50
C MET A 204 -3.88 -5.77 6.31
N ASN A 205 -2.98 -5.74 5.33
CA ASN A 205 -2.99 -6.70 4.24
C ASN A 205 -2.52 -8.07 4.76
N PRO A 206 -3.34 -9.14 4.67
CA PRO A 206 -2.91 -10.48 5.02
C PRO A 206 -1.72 -10.98 4.20
N PHE A 207 -1.53 -10.44 2.99
CA PHE A 207 -0.44 -10.75 2.06
C PHE A 207 0.68 -9.70 2.08
N ARG A 208 0.80 -8.90 3.15
CA ARG A 208 1.85 -7.89 3.29
C ARG A 208 3.24 -8.53 3.23
N GLN A 209 4.18 -7.86 2.59
CA GLN A 209 5.53 -8.38 2.43
C GLN A 209 6.36 -8.15 3.70
N PRO A 210 7.28 -9.07 4.05
CA PRO A 210 8.15 -8.91 5.22
C PRO A 210 9.27 -7.89 5.02
N LEU A 211 9.35 -7.25 3.85
CA LEU A 211 10.32 -6.23 3.55
C LEU A 211 9.94 -4.91 4.23
N ARG A 212 10.63 -4.59 5.31
CA ARG A 212 10.51 -3.32 6.02
C ARG A 212 11.06 -2.18 5.17
N VAL A 213 10.35 -1.06 5.13
CA VAL A 213 10.82 0.18 4.51
C VAL A 213 11.55 1.01 5.57
N GLU A 214 12.86 1.19 5.42
CA GLU A 214 13.70 1.86 6.43
C GLU A 214 13.79 3.39 6.25
N GLU A 215 13.55 3.90 5.04
CA GLU A 215 13.68 5.33 4.71
C GLU A 215 12.37 6.11 4.88
N SER A 216 11.65 5.90 5.98
CA SER A 216 10.44 6.66 6.27
C SER A 216 10.74 7.98 6.98
N ALA A 217 9.95 9.02 6.69
CA ALA A 217 9.93 10.27 7.44
C ALA A 217 9.37 10.09 8.86
N LEU A 218 8.62 9.02 9.10
CA LEU A 218 8.00 8.69 10.39
C LEU A 218 8.60 7.39 10.95
N PHE A 219 8.60 7.24 12.29
CA PHE A 219 9.00 5.98 12.97
C PHE A 219 7.91 4.91 12.93
N LEU A 220 6.88 5.12 12.12
CA LEU A 220 5.84 4.13 11.92
C LEU A 220 6.44 2.86 11.28
N PRO A 221 6.02 1.68 11.70
CA PRO A 221 6.31 0.45 11.00
C PRO A 221 5.76 0.53 9.57
N CYS A 222 6.66 0.36 8.61
CA CYS A 222 6.36 0.47 7.20
C CYS A 222 6.81 -0.84 6.53
N TYR A 223 5.93 -1.45 5.76
CA TYR A 223 6.20 -2.67 5.01
C TYR A 223 5.69 -2.48 3.59
N SER A 224 6.31 -3.12 2.60
CA SER A 224 5.72 -3.10 1.26
C SER A 224 4.34 -3.79 1.28
N ASN A 225 3.34 -3.15 0.67
CA ASN A 225 1.96 -3.65 0.59
C ASN A 225 1.34 -3.97 1.97
N CYS A 226 1.51 -3.07 2.94
CA CYS A 226 1.19 -3.32 4.35
C CYS A 226 -0.29 -3.22 4.69
N PHE A 227 -1.01 -2.28 4.07
CA PHE A 227 -2.41 -1.98 4.37
C PHE A 227 -3.26 -1.96 3.09
N LEU A 228 -4.55 -2.24 3.23
CA LEU A 228 -5.57 -2.19 2.18
C LEU A 228 -6.76 -1.33 2.61
N PHE A 229 -7.37 -0.63 1.66
CA PHE A 229 -8.62 0.13 1.79
C PHE A 229 -9.27 0.28 0.41
N GLY A 230 -10.53 0.70 0.32
CA GLY A 230 -11.21 0.69 -0.98
C GLY A 230 -12.57 1.37 -1.04
N LEU A 231 -13.02 1.66 -2.26
CA LEU A 231 -14.31 2.27 -2.60
C LEU A 231 -15.34 1.25 -3.10
#